data_AF-A0A847QP38-F1
#
_entry.id   AF-A0A847QP38-F1
#
_cell.length_a   1.000
_cell.length_b   1.000
_cell.length_c   1.000
_cell.angle_alpha   90.00
_cell.angle_beta   90.00
_cell.angle_gamma   90.00
#
_symmetry.space_group_name_H-M   'P 1'
#
loop_
_entity.id
_entity.type
_entity.pdbx_description
1 polymer ?
#
loop_
_entity_poly.entity_id
_entity_poly.type
_entity_poly.pdbx_seq_one_letter_code
_entity_poly.pdbx_strand_id
1 'polypeptide(L)'
;MTVPSRRINYDSVNRQVSKIRSLAEDTRDVANQLNNVMTNTSRVWKSDAANVFLGECEIIRQDIRTTASKMDNLASTVSMVAKNIRDEDDARIARYYEELSRQNQQLQQSN
;
A
#
# COMPACT_ATOMS: atom_id res chain seq x y z
N MET A 1 25.64 -26.36 1.68
CA MET A 1 24.35 -25.65 1.61
C MET A 1 24.61 -24.15 1.66
N THR A 2 24.02 -23.36 0.75
CA THR A 2 24.14 -21.90 0.77
C THR A 2 23.24 -21.29 1.84
N VAL A 3 23.72 -20.26 2.54
CA VAL A 3 22.91 -19.55 3.55
C VAL A 3 21.73 -18.88 2.84
N PRO A 4 20.48 -19.13 3.27
CA PRO A 4 19.32 -18.46 2.67
C PRO A 4 19.33 -16.96 2.97
N SER A 5 19.12 -16.15 1.94
CA SER A 5 18.99 -14.69 2.04
C SER A 5 17.53 -14.24 1.90
N ARG A 6 17.22 -13.02 2.31
CA ARG A 6 15.90 -12.40 2.07
C ARG A 6 15.73 -12.04 0.60
N ARG A 7 14.54 -12.29 0.05
CA ARG A 7 14.20 -12.00 -1.36
C ARG A 7 13.87 -10.53 -1.59
N ILE A 8 13.37 -9.82 -0.57
CA ILE A 8 13.00 -8.40 -0.67
C ILE A 8 13.48 -7.61 0.55
N ASN A 9 13.60 -6.29 0.37
CA ASN A 9 13.83 -5.36 1.47
C ASN A 9 12.47 -4.93 2.07
N TYR A 10 12.04 -5.61 3.13
CA TYR A 10 10.73 -5.37 3.75
C TYR A 10 10.56 -3.95 4.30
N ASP A 11 11.62 -3.37 4.85
CA ASP A 11 11.55 -1.99 5.38
C ASP A 11 11.32 -0.98 4.26
N SER A 12 11.97 -1.19 3.11
CA SER A 12 11.75 -0.38 1.93
C SER A 12 10.33 -0.51 1.41
N VAL A 13 9.80 -1.74 1.32
CA VAL A 13 8.43 -1.98 0.88
C VAL A 13 7.42 -1.35 1.84
N ASN A 14 7.62 -1.48 3.15
CA ASN A 14 6.75 -0.85 4.14
C ASN A 14 6.75 0.68 4.02
N ARG A 15 7.91 1.31 3.80
CA ARG A 15 7.99 2.75 3.54
C ARG A 15 7.22 3.14 2.27
N GLN A 16 7.31 2.35 1.21
CA GLN A 16 6.56 2.59 -0.04
C GLN A 16 5.05 2.46 0.18
N VAL A 17 4.60 1.44 0.92
CA VAL A 17 3.19 1.26 1.30
C VAL A 17 2.67 2.46 2.09
N SER A 18 3.43 2.92 3.10
CA SER A 18 3.07 4.12 3.87
C SER A 18 2.96 5.37 2.99
N LYS A 19 3.88 5.55 2.03
CA LYS A 19 3.84 6.66 1.09
C LYS A 19 2.60 6.61 0.20
N ILE A 20 2.21 5.43 -0.30
CA ILE A 20 1.00 5.28 -1.12
C ILE A 20 -0.25 5.65 -0.31
N ARG A 21 -0.33 5.22 0.95
CA ARG A 21 -1.46 5.56 1.85
C ARG A 21 -1.56 7.06 2.10
N SER A 22 -0.44 7.71 2.39
CA SER A 22 -0.40 9.17 2.54
C SER A 22 -0.86 9.89 1.27
N LEU A 23 -0.40 9.44 0.10
CA LEU A 23 -0.87 10.02 -1.17
C LEU A 23 -2.37 9.75 -1.41
N ALA A 24 -2.90 8.62 -0.96
CA ALA A 24 -4.32 8.32 -1.06
C ALA A 24 -5.16 9.24 -0.16
N GLU A 25 -4.68 9.53 1.05
CA GLU A 25 -5.27 10.52 1.96
C GLU A 25 -5.25 11.92 1.34
N ASP A 26 -4.09 12.40 0.86
CA ASP A 26 -3.97 13.69 0.17
C ASP A 26 -4.94 13.78 -1.02
N THR A 27 -5.08 12.69 -1.78
CA THR A 27 -6.02 12.61 -2.90
C THR A 27 -7.48 12.74 -2.45
N ARG A 28 -7.86 12.14 -1.32
CA ARG A 28 -9.21 12.33 -0.75
C ARG A 28 -9.44 13.78 -0.32
N ASP A 29 -8.41 14.43 0.21
CA ASP A 29 -8.52 15.82 0.63
C ASP A 29 -8.74 16.77 -0.56
N VAL A 30 -8.14 16.48 -1.72
CA VAL A 30 -8.47 17.22 -2.96
C VAL A 30 -9.95 17.10 -3.32
N ALA A 31 -10.56 15.92 -3.17
CA ALA A 31 -12.02 15.76 -3.41
C ALA A 31 -12.86 16.57 -2.40
N ASN A 32 -12.41 16.69 -1.15
CA ASN A 32 -13.09 17.50 -0.13
C ASN A 32 -12.96 19.01 -0.44
N GLN A 33 -11.78 19.45 -0.90
CA GLN A 33 -11.56 20.82 -1.34
C GLN A 33 -12.44 21.17 -2.55
N LEU A 34 -12.55 20.26 -3.53
CA LEU A 34 -13.43 20.44 -4.69
C LEU A 34 -14.90 20.56 -4.26
N ASN A 35 -15.34 19.75 -3.29
CA ASN A 35 -16.70 19.86 -2.74
C ASN A 35 -16.98 21.24 -2.11
N ASN A 36 -15.98 21.84 -1.45
CA ASN A 36 -16.10 23.18 -0.88
C ASN A 36 -16.24 24.25 -1.99
N VAL A 37 -15.46 24.11 -3.07
CA VAL A 37 -15.59 24.99 -4.25
C VAL A 37 -16.98 24.87 -4.86
N MET A 38 -17.47 23.65 -5.10
CA MET A 38 -18.82 23.40 -5.62
C MET A 38 -19.90 24.05 -4.75
N THR A 39 -19.78 23.88 -3.43
CA THR A 39 -20.73 24.47 -2.46
C THR A 39 -20.74 25.99 -2.57
N ASN A 40 -19.57 26.64 -2.61
CA ASN A 40 -19.47 28.08 -2.72
C ASN A 40 -20.00 28.60 -4.07
N THR A 41 -19.64 27.94 -5.18
CA THR A 41 -20.14 28.28 -6.51
C THR A 41 -21.66 28.20 -6.57
N SER A 42 -22.25 27.13 -6.01
CA SER A 42 -23.69 26.93 -6.02
C SER A 42 -24.45 28.04 -5.27
N ARG A 43 -23.82 28.75 -4.34
CA ARG A 43 -24.45 29.84 -3.57
C ARG A 43 -24.54 31.14 -4.35
N VAL A 44 -23.55 31.41 -5.20
CA VAL A 44 -23.40 32.71 -5.90
C VAL A 44 -23.79 32.65 -7.37
N TRP A 45 -23.84 31.45 -7.96
CA TRP A 45 -24.13 31.27 -9.38
C TRP A 45 -25.31 30.31 -9.58
N LYS A 46 -26.44 30.87 -10.01
CA LYS A 46 -27.68 30.13 -10.32
C LYS A 46 -28.02 30.28 -11.80
N SER A 47 -27.61 29.32 -12.61
CA SER A 47 -27.99 29.22 -14.03
C SER A 47 -27.80 27.79 -14.54
N ASP A 48 -28.30 27.50 -15.74
CA ASP A 48 -28.09 26.20 -16.39
C ASP A 48 -26.60 25.90 -16.60
N ALA A 49 -25.81 26.92 -16.98
CA ALA A 49 -24.36 26.79 -17.10
C ALA A 49 -23.68 26.45 -15.75
N ALA A 50 -24.18 27.02 -14.65
CA ALA A 50 -23.71 26.67 -13.30
C ALA A 50 -24.00 25.20 -12.97
N ASN A 51 -25.19 24.72 -13.33
CA ASN A 51 -25.58 23.32 -13.10
C ASN A 51 -24.70 22.34 -13.89
N VAL A 52 -24.38 22.66 -15.15
CA VAL A 52 -23.44 21.86 -15.96
C VAL A 52 -22.07 21.83 -15.32
N PHE A 53 -21.51 22.99 -14.94
CA PHE A 53 -20.21 23.07 -14.25
C PHE A 53 -20.18 22.23 -12.96
N LEU A 54 -21.22 22.32 -12.13
CA LEU A 54 -21.32 21.55 -10.89
C LEU A 54 -21.42 20.04 -11.17
N GLY A 55 -22.11 19.65 -12.24
CA GLY A 55 -22.17 18.25 -12.69
C GLY A 55 -20.79 17.69 -13.06
N GLU A 56 -20.02 18.42 -13.87
CA GLU A 56 -18.65 18.02 -14.22
C GLU A 56 -17.73 17.94 -13.00
N CYS A 57 -17.86 18.90 -12.06
CA CYS A 57 -17.11 18.86 -10.81
C CYS A 57 -17.45 17.64 -9.96
N GLU A 58 -18.71 17.21 -9.92
CA GLU A 58 -19.12 16.01 -9.20
C GLU A 58 -18.50 14.75 -9.80
N ILE A 59 -18.45 14.64 -11.13
CA ILE A 59 -17.81 13.53 -11.84
C ILE A 59 -16.32 13.47 -11.46
N ILE A 60 -15.60 14.60 -11.59
CA ILE A 60 -14.17 14.69 -11.24
C ILE A 60 -13.95 14.31 -9.77
N ARG A 61 -14.81 14.80 -8.86
CA ARG A 61 -14.73 14.48 -7.43
C ARG A 61 -14.88 12.99 -7.16
N GLN A 62 -15.77 12.31 -7.88
CA GLN A 62 -15.97 10.87 -7.77
C GLN A 62 -14.78 10.08 -8.35
N ASP A 63 -14.19 10.55 -9.44
CA ASP A 63 -12.97 9.96 -10.02
C ASP A 63 -11.77 10.07 -9.08
N ILE A 64 -11.61 11.21 -8.41
CA ILE A 64 -10.58 11.42 -7.38
C ILE A 64 -10.76 10.42 -6.23
N ARG A 65 -11.98 10.29 -5.70
CA ARG A 65 -12.30 9.33 -4.62
C ARG A 65 -12.04 7.88 -5.03
N THR A 66 -12.40 7.54 -6.26
CA THR A 66 -12.15 6.21 -6.83
C THR A 66 -10.65 5.95 -6.94
N THR A 67 -9.87 6.94 -7.38
CA THR A 67 -8.42 6.85 -7.49
C THR A 67 -7.75 6.65 -6.13
N ALA A 68 -8.12 7.45 -5.12
CA ALA A 68 -7.64 7.27 -3.74
C ALA A 68 -7.93 5.86 -3.20
N SER A 69 -9.13 5.33 -3.49
CA SER A 69 -9.52 3.99 -3.05
C SER A 69 -8.68 2.90 -3.74
N LYS A 70 -8.38 3.06 -5.04
CA LYS A 70 -7.47 2.17 -5.77
C LYS A 70 -6.05 2.19 -5.19
N MET A 71 -5.57 3.36 -4.77
CA MET A 71 -4.26 3.50 -4.13
C MET A 71 -4.18 2.75 -2.80
N ASP A 72 -5.20 2.84 -1.96
CA ASP A 72 -5.24 2.08 -0.69
C ASP A 72 -5.33 0.57 -0.91
N ASN A 73 -6.09 0.13 -1.91
CA ASN A 73 -6.17 -1.28 -2.28
C ASN A 73 -4.82 -1.81 -2.79
N LEU A 74 -4.10 -1.01 -3.57
CA LEU A 74 -2.75 -1.31 -4.02
C LEU A 74 -1.79 -1.43 -2.82
N ALA A 75 -1.80 -0.45 -1.92
CA ALA A 75 -0.97 -0.44 -0.71
C ALA A 75 -1.22 -1.70 0.16
N SER A 76 -2.49 -2.08 0.30
CA SER A 76 -2.91 -3.26 1.06
C SER A 76 -2.42 -4.56 0.39
N THR A 77 -2.57 -4.67 -0.93
CA THR A 77 -2.07 -5.81 -1.71
C THR A 77 -0.56 -5.96 -1.59
N VAL A 78 0.19 -4.87 -1.77
CA VAL A 78 1.66 -4.87 -1.66
C VAL A 78 2.09 -5.27 -0.24
N SER A 79 1.44 -4.71 0.79
CA SER A 79 1.75 -5.06 2.19
C SER A 79 1.50 -6.54 2.48
N MET A 80 0.42 -7.11 1.96
CA MET A 80 0.07 -8.51 2.15
C MET A 80 1.07 -9.44 1.45
N VAL A 81 1.39 -9.16 0.18
CA VAL A 81 2.38 -9.95 -0.57
C VAL A 81 3.75 -9.88 0.09
N ALA A 82 4.18 -8.69 0.53
CA ALA A 82 5.44 -8.52 1.23
C ALA A 82 5.49 -9.31 2.54
N LYS A 83 4.39 -9.36 3.29
CA LYS A 83 4.27 -10.19 4.49
C LYS A 83 4.42 -11.67 4.16
N ASN A 84 3.71 -12.18 3.15
CA ASN A 84 3.81 -13.60 2.77
C ASN A 84 5.24 -13.98 2.38
N ILE A 85 5.93 -13.14 1.61
CA ILE A 85 7.35 -13.35 1.25
C ILE A 85 8.24 -13.35 2.50
N ARG A 86 7.92 -12.53 3.51
CA ARG A 86 8.64 -12.48 4.80
C ARG A 86 8.52 -13.78 5.55
N ASP A 87 7.30 -14.25 5.72
CA ASP A 87 6.98 -15.45 6.48
C ASP A 87 7.63 -16.68 5.84
N GLU A 88 7.61 -16.78 4.51
CA GLU A 88 8.33 -17.82 3.76
C GLU A 88 9.85 -17.74 3.92
N ASP A 89 10.43 -16.53 3.92
CA ASP A 89 11.86 -16.34 4.11
C ASP A 89 12.28 -16.67 5.54
N ASP A 90 11.48 -16.29 6.54
CA ASP A 90 11.66 -16.65 7.95
C ASP A 90 11.68 -18.17 8.11
N ALA A 91 10.70 -18.87 7.53
CA ALA A 91 10.62 -20.33 7.59
C ALA A 91 11.78 -21.04 6.87
N ARG A 92 12.28 -20.47 5.76
CA ARG A 92 13.46 -21.03 5.06
C ARG A 92 14.73 -20.86 5.88
N ILE A 93 14.93 -19.68 6.49
CA ILE A 93 16.10 -19.39 7.32
C ILE A 93 16.10 -20.26 8.58
N ALA A 94 14.96 -20.41 9.24
CA ALA A 94 14.84 -21.26 10.43
C ALA A 94 15.24 -22.72 10.15
N ARG A 95 14.67 -23.31 9.08
CA ARG A 95 15.00 -24.68 8.66
C ARG A 95 16.49 -24.88 8.37
N TYR A 96 17.13 -23.91 7.73
CA TYR A 96 18.57 -23.97 7.47
C TYR A 96 19.40 -24.06 8.75
N TYR A 97 19.10 -23.24 9.76
CA TYR A 97 19.84 -23.27 11.02
C TYR A 97 19.53 -24.52 11.85
N GLU A 98 18.31 -25.04 11.80
CA GLU A 98 17.97 -26.33 12.40
C GLU A 98 18.80 -27.46 11.80
N GLU A 99 18.87 -27.57 10.47
CA GLU A 99 19.67 -28.58 9.77
C GLU A 99 21.17 -28.46 10.09
N LEU A 100 21.70 -27.23 10.09
CA LEU A 100 23.11 -26.98 10.44
C LEU A 100 23.42 -27.41 11.88
N SER A 101 22.53 -27.11 12.83
CA SER A 101 22.72 -27.52 14.23
C SER A 101 22.72 -29.04 14.40
N ARG A 102 21.86 -29.77 13.68
CA ARG A 102 21.82 -31.24 13.68
C ARG A 102 23.09 -31.85 13.11
N GLN A 103 23.60 -31.32 12.00
CA GLN A 103 24.86 -31.79 11.40
C GLN A 103 26.03 -31.60 12.37
N ASN A 104 26.12 -30.44 13.02
CA ASN A 104 27.19 -30.17 13.98
C ASN A 104 27.14 -31.11 15.19
N GLN A 105 25.94 -31.45 15.69
CA GLN A 105 25.79 -32.42 16.79
C GLN A 105 26.21 -33.83 16.37
N GLN A 106 25.87 -34.27 15.17
CA GLN A 106 26.27 -35.60 14.65
C GLN A 106 27.80 -35.70 14.47
N LEU A 107 28.44 -34.62 14.01
CA LEU A 107 29.90 -34.57 13.86
C LEU A 107 30.63 -34.62 15.21
N GLN A 108 30.06 -34.03 16.26
CA GLN A 108 30.61 -34.09 17.62
C GLN A 108 30.45 -35.45 18.29
N GLN A 109 29.44 -36.24 17.90
CA GLN A 109 29.23 -37.59 18.41
C GLN A 109 30.04 -38.66 17.65
N SER A 110 30.59 -38.30 16.48
CA SER A 110 31.36 -39.20 15.62
C SER A 110 32.89 -39.04 15.76
N ASN A 111 33.35 -38.15 16.65
CA ASN A 111 34.75 -37.94 17.03
C ASN A 111 34.92 -38.23 18.53
#